data_AF-X1CHQ3-F1
#
_entry.id   AF-X1CHQ3-F1
#
_cell.length_a   1.000
_cell.length_b   1.000
_cell.length_c   1.000
_cell.angle_alpha   90.00
_cell.angle_beta   90.00
_cell.angle_gamma   90.00
#
_symmetry.space_group_name_H-M   'P 1'
#
loop_
_entity.id
_entity.type
_entity.pdbx_description
1 polymer ?
#
loop_
_entity_poly.entity_id
_entity_poly.type
_entity_poly.pdbx_seq_one_letter_code
_entity_poly.pdbx_strand_id
1 'polypeptide(L)'
;GYIDYAAHRFEVTEFARIIMEKARARRIIDATHLAARELTAGASLGEIEHILQDLSDSPKIRETTSATRYVDEALLAFEESTKNKGRSKGLSTGFWDLDKRTGGFEEGELTVIAGRPAQGKTALAIGMAYNVLKKDKSVFFASLEMTGKALIQRLAYKLARVDGQKYNTGEFSPEEA
;
A
#
# COMPACT_ATOMS: atom_id res chain seq x y z
N GLY A 1 4.26 -38.18 -26.00
CA GLY A 1 4.42 -38.19 -24.53
C GLY A 1 4.33 -36.80 -23.95
N TYR A 2 5.34 -35.93 -24.15
CA TYR A 2 5.40 -34.59 -23.54
C TYR A 2 4.73 -33.46 -24.36
N ILE A 3 4.66 -33.60 -25.68
CA ILE A 3 4.13 -32.55 -26.58
C ILE A 3 2.60 -32.45 -26.49
N ASP A 4 1.92 -33.57 -26.25
CA ASP A 4 0.45 -33.67 -26.16
C ASP A 4 -0.09 -33.07 -24.84
N TYR A 5 0.66 -33.23 -23.75
CA TYR A 5 0.29 -32.69 -22.44
C TYR A 5 0.36 -31.16 -22.37
N ALA A 6 1.29 -30.55 -23.12
CA ALA A 6 1.41 -29.09 -23.21
C ALA A 6 0.27 -28.47 -24.05
N ALA A 7 -0.13 -29.16 -25.13
CA ALA A 7 -1.24 -28.73 -25.99
C ALA A 7 -2.59 -28.74 -25.24
N HIS A 8 -2.91 -29.84 -24.53
CA HIS A 8 -4.13 -29.92 -23.73
C HIS A 8 -4.15 -28.94 -22.54
N ARG A 9 -3.00 -28.64 -21.94
CA ARG A 9 -2.91 -27.66 -20.84
C ARG A 9 -3.18 -26.23 -21.34
N PHE A 10 -2.73 -25.89 -22.54
CA PHE A 10 -3.06 -24.62 -23.20
C PHE A 10 -4.57 -24.50 -23.44
N GLU A 11 -5.19 -25.58 -23.93
CA GLU A 11 -6.62 -25.63 -24.25
C GLU A 11 -7.51 -25.52 -22.99
N VAL A 12 -7.13 -26.20 -21.89
CA VAL A 12 -7.85 -26.12 -20.61
C VAL A 12 -7.74 -24.73 -19.99
N THR A 13 -6.58 -24.08 -20.07
CA THR A 13 -6.37 -22.73 -19.50
C THR A 13 -7.17 -21.69 -20.28
N GLU A 14 -7.21 -21.81 -21.61
CA GLU A 14 -7.97 -20.92 -22.47
C GLU A 14 -9.48 -21.12 -22.31
N PHE A 15 -9.93 -22.38 -22.18
CA PHE A 15 -11.33 -22.68 -21.88
C PHE A 15 -11.76 -22.17 -20.50
N ALA A 16 -10.90 -22.32 -19.48
CA ALA A 16 -11.12 -21.74 -18.16
C ALA A 16 -11.21 -20.21 -18.20
N ARG A 17 -10.35 -19.55 -19.01
CA ARG A 17 -10.40 -18.10 -19.24
C ARG A 17 -11.76 -17.68 -19.81
N ILE A 18 -12.24 -18.35 -20.85
CA ILE A 18 -13.54 -18.07 -21.48
C ILE A 18 -14.70 -18.27 -20.49
N ILE A 19 -14.66 -19.34 -19.68
CA ILE A 19 -15.68 -19.58 -18.65
C ILE A 19 -15.67 -18.45 -17.61
N MET A 20 -14.50 -18.05 -17.11
CA MET A 20 -14.36 -16.96 -16.14
C MET A 20 -14.85 -15.63 -16.70
N GLU A 21 -14.52 -15.31 -17.95
CA GLU A 21 -14.95 -14.10 -18.64
C GLU A 21 -16.49 -14.04 -18.75
N LYS A 22 -17.11 -15.14 -19.21
CA LYS A 22 -18.57 -15.25 -19.30
C LYS A 22 -19.25 -15.22 -17.93
N ALA A 23 -18.64 -15.83 -16.91
CA ALA A 23 -19.16 -15.78 -15.54
C ALA A 23 -19.11 -14.36 -14.96
N ARG A 24 -18.04 -13.61 -15.24
CA ARG A 24 -17.91 -12.20 -14.84
C ARG A 24 -18.95 -11.33 -15.53
N ALA A 25 -19.15 -11.51 -16.84
CA ALA A 25 -20.18 -10.80 -17.60
C ALA A 25 -21.58 -11.02 -17.01
N ARG A 26 -21.94 -12.26 -16.63
CA ARG A 26 -23.22 -12.55 -15.97
C ARG A 26 -23.38 -11.81 -14.64
N ARG A 27 -22.36 -11.83 -13.77
CA ARG A 27 -22.41 -11.09 -12.50
C ARG A 27 -22.62 -9.59 -12.70
N ILE A 28 -21.94 -8.99 -13.68
CA ILE A 28 -22.11 -7.56 -14.01
C ILE A 28 -23.55 -7.28 -14.43
N ILE A 29 -24.12 -8.11 -15.30
CA ILE A 29 -25.52 -7.98 -15.74
C ILE A 29 -26.47 -8.06 -14.53
N ASP A 30 -26.29 -9.06 -13.67
CA ASP A 30 -27.15 -9.28 -12.50
C ASP A 30 -27.09 -8.11 -11.51
N ALA A 31 -25.89 -7.64 -11.18
CA ALA A 31 -25.70 -6.51 -10.28
C ALA A 31 -26.22 -5.20 -10.87
N THR A 32 -26.10 -5.00 -12.18
CA THR A 32 -26.68 -3.82 -12.87
C THR A 32 -28.20 -3.84 -12.79
N HIS A 33 -28.82 -5.00 -13.02
CA HIS A 33 -30.27 -5.16 -12.86
C HIS A 33 -30.72 -4.93 -11.42
N LEU A 34 -29.98 -5.45 -10.44
CA LEU A 34 -30.28 -5.22 -9.02
C LEU A 34 -30.19 -3.73 -8.67
N ALA A 35 -29.09 -3.08 -9.03
CA ALA A 35 -28.89 -1.64 -8.79
C ALA A 35 -30.00 -0.80 -9.42
N ALA A 36 -30.39 -1.09 -10.68
CA ALA A 36 -31.47 -0.38 -11.34
C ALA A 36 -32.82 -0.56 -10.62
N ARG A 37 -33.12 -1.77 -10.13
CA ARG A 37 -34.34 -2.05 -9.38
C ARG A 37 -34.38 -1.28 -8.06
N GLU A 38 -33.31 -1.33 -7.28
CA GLU A 38 -33.22 -0.65 -5.98
C GLU A 38 -33.28 0.87 -6.14
N LEU A 39 -32.63 1.43 -7.17
CA LEU A 39 -32.70 2.86 -7.45
C LEU A 39 -34.14 3.29 -7.77
N THR A 40 -34.88 2.47 -8.53
CA THR A 40 -36.30 2.71 -8.85
C THR A 40 -37.20 2.55 -7.62
N ALA A 41 -36.78 1.73 -6.64
CA ALA A 41 -37.46 1.54 -5.36
C ALA A 41 -37.13 2.63 -4.33
N GLY A 42 -36.23 3.57 -4.66
CA GLY A 42 -35.88 4.71 -3.80
C GLY A 42 -34.64 4.52 -2.94
N ALA A 43 -33.80 3.51 -3.22
CA ALA A 43 -32.52 3.36 -2.56
C ALA A 43 -31.60 4.57 -2.77
N SER A 44 -30.78 4.87 -1.77
CA SER A 44 -29.78 5.92 -1.81
C SER A 44 -28.60 5.55 -2.71
N LEU A 45 -27.87 6.55 -3.19
CA LEU A 45 -26.67 6.33 -4.01
C LEU A 45 -25.60 5.50 -3.29
N GLY A 46 -25.49 5.61 -1.96
CA GLY A 46 -24.52 4.82 -1.18
C GLY A 46 -24.87 3.32 -1.13
N GLU A 47 -26.16 2.97 -1.11
CA GLU A 47 -26.61 1.58 -1.19
C GLU A 47 -26.32 0.98 -2.58
N ILE A 48 -26.47 1.79 -3.63
CA ILE A 48 -26.11 1.40 -5.00
C ILE A 48 -24.59 1.22 -5.15
N GLU A 49 -23.79 2.12 -4.57
CA GLU A 49 -22.33 2.00 -4.57
C GLU A 49 -21.86 0.69 -3.92
N HIS A 50 -22.49 0.27 -2.82
CA HIS A 50 -22.18 -1.00 -2.17
C HIS A 50 -22.49 -2.21 -3.08
N ILE A 51 -23.64 -2.22 -3.75
CA ILE A 51 -24.02 -3.29 -4.69
C ILE A 51 -23.01 -3.41 -5.85
N LEU A 52 -22.47 -2.28 -6.30
CA LEU A 52 -21.48 -2.24 -7.38
C LEU A 52 -20.05 -2.53 -6.91
N GLN A 53 -19.71 -2.29 -5.64
CA GLN A 53 -18.41 -2.63 -5.07
C GLN A 53 -18.15 -4.14 -5.09
N ASP A 54 -19.18 -4.95 -4.84
CA ASP A 54 -19.11 -6.42 -4.89
C ASP A 54 -18.69 -6.97 -6.27
N LEU A 55 -18.81 -6.17 -7.35
CA LEU A 55 -18.32 -6.52 -8.70
C LEU A 55 -16.82 -6.32 -8.88
N SER A 56 -16.23 -5.42 -8.10
CA SER A 56 -14.81 -5.07 -8.16
C SER A 56 -13.96 -6.09 -7.42
N ASP A 57 -14.51 -6.68 -6.36
CA ASP A 57 -13.93 -7.80 -5.63
C ASP A 57 -14.13 -9.11 -6.42
N SER A 58 -13.40 -9.21 -7.53
CA SER A 58 -13.07 -10.54 -8.04
C SER A 58 -12.32 -11.27 -6.93
N PRO A 59 -12.78 -12.44 -6.45
CA PRO A 59 -11.93 -13.25 -5.59
C PRO A 59 -10.65 -13.47 -6.39
N LYS A 60 -9.56 -12.83 -5.97
CA LYS A 60 -8.23 -13.17 -6.45
C LYS A 60 -8.12 -14.65 -6.12
N ILE A 61 -8.29 -15.50 -7.14
CA ILE A 61 -7.89 -16.89 -7.04
C ILE A 61 -6.43 -16.77 -6.68
N ARG A 62 -6.10 -17.01 -5.40
CA ARG A 62 -4.72 -17.20 -5.00
C ARG A 62 -4.28 -18.38 -5.85
N GLU A 63 -3.52 -18.10 -6.90
CA GLU A 63 -2.87 -19.15 -7.67
C GLU A 63 -2.20 -20.05 -6.65
N THR A 64 -2.51 -21.35 -6.72
CA THR A 64 -1.83 -22.34 -5.88
C THR A 64 -0.41 -22.43 -6.41
N THR A 65 0.43 -21.53 -5.92
CA THR A 65 1.82 -21.42 -6.35
C THR A 65 2.62 -22.53 -5.68
N SER A 66 3.38 -23.28 -6.48
CA SER A 66 4.32 -24.28 -5.95
C SER A 66 5.35 -23.62 -5.05
N ALA A 67 5.66 -24.25 -3.91
CA ALA A 67 6.71 -23.80 -2.99
C ALA A 67 8.07 -23.58 -3.70
N THR A 68 8.33 -24.32 -4.79
CA THR A 68 9.55 -24.19 -5.60
C THR A 68 9.75 -22.78 -6.14
N ARG A 69 8.67 -22.07 -6.52
CA ARG A 69 8.77 -20.70 -7.03
C ARG A 69 9.33 -19.74 -5.98
N TYR A 70 8.88 -19.88 -4.73
CA TYR A 70 9.40 -19.06 -3.62
C TYR A 70 10.87 -19.36 -3.30
N VAL A 71 11.31 -20.61 -3.51
CA VAL A 71 12.71 -21.00 -3.36
C VAL A 71 13.57 -20.31 -4.43
N ASP A 72 13.13 -20.31 -5.69
CA ASP A 72 13.83 -19.63 -6.78
C ASP A 72 13.88 -18.11 -6.57
N GLU A 73 12.76 -17.50 -6.17
CA GLU A 73 12.68 -16.07 -5.80
C GLU A 73 13.63 -15.74 -4.62
N ALA A 74 13.70 -16.59 -3.61
CA ALA A 74 14.59 -16.41 -2.46
C ALA A 74 16.07 -16.54 -2.83
N LEU A 75 16.43 -17.47 -3.71
CA LEU A 75 17.80 -17.65 -4.23
C LEU A 75 18.26 -16.41 -5.01
N LEU A 76 17.42 -15.90 -5.92
CA LEU A 76 17.70 -14.67 -6.66
C LEU A 76 17.88 -13.48 -5.72
N ALA A 77 16.99 -13.33 -4.74
CA ALA A 77 17.09 -12.27 -3.75
C ALA A 77 18.38 -12.42 -2.90
N PHE A 78 18.79 -13.64 -2.57
CA PHE A 78 20.03 -13.90 -1.84
C PHE A 78 21.25 -13.48 -2.65
N GLU A 79 21.35 -13.88 -3.92
CA GLU A 79 22.45 -13.48 -4.81
C GLU A 79 22.58 -11.96 -4.92
N GLU A 80 21.46 -11.25 -5.09
CA GLU A 80 21.45 -9.78 -5.14
C GLU A 80 21.95 -9.15 -3.82
N SER A 81 21.60 -9.75 -2.67
CA SER A 81 22.09 -9.27 -1.37
C SER A 81 23.62 -9.39 -1.22
N THR A 82 24.23 -10.43 -1.81
CA THR A 82 25.69 -10.62 -1.72
C THR A 82 26.47 -9.60 -2.54
N LYS A 83 25.86 -9.07 -3.62
CA LYS A 83 26.42 -8.02 -4.47
C LYS A 83 26.31 -6.63 -3.83
N ASN A 84 25.26 -6.39 -3.04
CA ASN A 84 24.96 -5.11 -2.41
C ASN A 84 25.37 -5.04 -0.92
N LYS A 85 26.62 -5.39 -0.60
CA LYS A 85 27.14 -5.38 0.78
C LYS A 85 26.93 -4.01 1.44
N GLY A 86 26.18 -3.99 2.54
CA GLY A 86 26.00 -2.82 3.41
C GLY A 86 24.85 -1.87 3.05
N ARG A 87 24.05 -2.16 2.01
CA ARG A 87 22.81 -1.42 1.73
C ARG A 87 21.61 -2.24 2.23
N SER A 88 20.73 -1.59 3.00
CA SER A 88 19.48 -2.22 3.44
C SER A 88 18.61 -2.51 2.21
N LYS A 89 18.02 -3.71 2.15
CA LYS A 89 17.14 -4.14 1.05
C LYS A 89 15.83 -3.36 1.04
N GLY A 90 15.33 -3.02 2.24
CA GLY A 90 14.07 -2.33 2.42
C GLY A 90 14.13 -0.83 2.10
N LEU A 91 12.95 -0.22 2.06
CA LEU A 91 12.80 1.23 2.05
C LEU A 91 13.34 1.79 3.37
N SER A 92 14.51 2.42 3.33
CA SER A 92 15.13 3.02 4.52
C SER A 92 14.23 4.09 5.16
N THR A 93 14.08 4.00 6.49
CA THR A 93 13.31 4.91 7.35
C THR A 93 13.94 6.30 7.45
N GLY A 94 15.22 6.41 7.09
CA GLY A 94 16.04 7.60 7.20
C GLY A 94 16.64 7.83 8.59
N PHE A 95 16.48 6.87 9.51
CA PHE A 95 17.19 6.81 10.79
C PHE A 95 18.23 5.69 10.72
N TRP A 96 19.51 6.04 10.68
CA TRP A 96 20.59 5.07 10.48
C TRP A 96 20.60 3.93 11.51
N ASP A 97 20.47 4.26 12.80
CA ASP A 97 20.45 3.27 13.87
C ASP A 97 19.27 2.30 13.76
N LEU A 98 18.12 2.80 13.29
CA LEU A 98 16.93 1.99 13.10
C LEU A 98 17.10 1.08 11.87
N ASP A 99 17.49 1.64 10.73
CA ASP A 99 17.72 0.90 9.48
C ASP A 99 18.79 -0.17 9.64
N LYS A 100 19.83 0.09 10.45
CA LYS A 100 20.87 -0.89 10.76
C LYS A 100 20.34 -2.09 11.55
N ARG A 101 19.33 -1.88 12.40
CA ARG A 101 18.73 -2.93 13.25
C ARG A 101 17.58 -3.65 12.56
N THR A 102 16.82 -2.96 11.71
CA THR A 102 15.59 -3.51 11.10
C THR A 102 15.72 -3.82 9.62
N GLY A 103 16.75 -3.31 8.94
CA GLY A 103 16.86 -3.43 7.48
C GLY A 103 15.99 -2.43 6.70
N GLY A 104 15.35 -1.48 7.38
CA GLY A 104 14.37 -0.55 6.79
C GLY A 104 12.95 -1.13 6.81
N PHE A 105 12.09 -0.69 5.89
CA PHE A 105 10.76 -1.25 5.66
C PHE A 105 10.78 -2.23 4.49
N GLU A 106 10.31 -3.46 4.68
CA GLU A 106 10.19 -4.45 3.62
C GLU A 106 8.82 -4.40 2.93
N GLU A 107 8.79 -4.72 1.64
CA GLU A 107 7.56 -4.73 0.86
C GLU A 107 6.65 -5.90 1.28
N GLY A 108 5.37 -5.62 1.49
CA GLY A 108 4.38 -6.63 1.92
C GLY A 108 4.32 -6.85 3.45
N GLU A 109 5.19 -6.21 4.23
CA GLU A 109 5.17 -6.31 5.69
C GLU A 109 4.38 -5.20 6.38
N LEU A 110 3.78 -5.53 7.53
CA LEU A 110 3.15 -4.58 8.44
C LEU A 110 4.10 -4.24 9.60
N THR A 111 4.66 -3.04 9.59
CA THR A 111 5.44 -2.52 10.72
C THR A 111 4.57 -1.72 11.68
N VAL A 112 4.58 -2.08 12.97
CA VAL A 112 3.78 -1.41 14.02
C VAL A 112 4.70 -0.62 14.96
N ILE A 113 4.43 0.68 15.11
CA ILE A 113 5.12 1.55 16.07
C ILE A 113 4.21 1.79 17.28
N ALA A 114 4.53 1.14 18.40
CA ALA A 114 3.82 1.29 19.66
C ALA A 114 4.55 2.25 20.61
N GLY A 115 3.78 2.90 21.49
CA GLY A 115 4.29 3.86 22.47
C GLY A 115 3.14 4.55 23.20
N ARG A 116 3.37 5.08 24.39
CA ARG A 116 2.36 5.79 25.18
C ARG A 116 1.97 7.13 24.53
N PRO A 117 0.81 7.72 24.88
CA PRO A 117 0.47 9.08 24.48
C PRO A 117 1.63 10.05 24.76
N ALA A 118 1.78 11.07 23.91
CA ALA A 118 2.85 12.06 23.97
C ALA A 118 4.32 11.57 23.77
N GLN A 119 4.59 10.28 23.59
CA GLN A 119 5.95 9.76 23.33
C GLN A 119 6.45 9.95 21.87
N GLY A 120 5.84 10.86 21.10
CA GLY A 120 6.37 11.25 19.79
C GLY A 120 6.12 10.27 18.63
N LYS A 121 5.23 9.27 18.75
CA LYS A 121 4.88 8.33 17.66
C LYS A 121 4.55 9.04 16.35
N THR A 122 3.67 10.04 16.39
CA THR A 122 3.27 10.81 15.20
C THR A 122 4.42 11.62 14.64
N ALA A 123 5.28 12.19 15.51
CA ALA A 123 6.45 12.95 15.07
C ALA A 123 7.50 12.04 14.39
N LEU A 124 7.67 10.82 14.91
CA LEU A 124 8.51 9.79 14.32
C LEU A 124 7.97 9.37 12.94
N ALA A 125 6.68 9.07 12.85
CA ALA A 125 6.02 8.70 11.59
C ALA A 125 6.13 9.80 10.52
N ILE A 126 5.90 11.06 10.88
CA ILE A 126 6.08 12.21 9.96
C ILE A 126 7.56 12.32 9.54
N GLY A 127 8.50 12.08 10.46
CA GLY A 127 9.93 12.07 10.14
C GLY A 127 10.32 11.00 9.12
N MET A 128 9.79 9.77 9.29
CA MET A 128 9.98 8.68 8.33
C MET A 128 9.36 9.05 6.97
N ALA A 129 8.11 9.54 6.96
CA ALA A 129 7.44 9.98 5.73
C ALA A 129 8.24 11.06 4.99
N TYR A 130 8.76 12.06 5.71
CA TYR A 130 9.63 13.09 5.15
C TYR A 130 10.88 12.49 4.48
N ASN A 131 11.57 11.55 5.14
CA ASN A 131 12.75 10.91 4.57
C ASN A 131 12.45 10.06 3.33
N VAL A 132 11.26 9.45 3.27
CA VAL A 132 10.79 8.70 2.09
C VAL A 132 10.49 9.67 0.94
N LEU A 133 9.78 10.78 1.21
CA LEU A 133 9.47 11.82 0.22
C LEU A 133 10.74 12.41 -0.41
N LYS A 134 11.82 12.60 0.37
CA LYS A 134 13.12 13.07 -0.14
C LYS A 134 13.81 12.13 -1.14
N LYS A 135 13.35 10.88 -1.25
CA LYS A 135 13.85 9.89 -2.20
C LYS A 135 12.93 9.77 -3.42
N ASP A 136 12.12 10.81 -3.69
CA ASP A 136 11.14 10.88 -4.77
C ASP A 136 10.12 9.73 -4.77
N LYS A 137 9.76 9.24 -3.57
CA LYS A 137 8.74 8.21 -3.35
C LYS A 137 7.49 8.82 -2.71
N SER A 138 6.32 8.38 -3.16
CA SER A 138 5.04 8.82 -2.61
C SER A 138 4.72 8.14 -1.28
N VAL A 139 4.04 8.87 -0.38
CA VAL A 139 3.57 8.37 0.92
C VAL A 139 2.09 8.69 1.07
N PHE A 140 1.28 7.66 1.35
CA PHE A 140 -0.07 7.85 1.85
C PHE A 140 -0.03 7.93 3.38
N PHE A 141 -0.62 8.97 3.97
CA PHE A 141 -0.63 9.18 5.41
C PHE A 141 -2.06 9.36 5.91
N ALA A 142 -2.53 8.41 6.72
CA ALA A 142 -3.82 8.46 7.38
C ALA A 142 -3.64 8.69 8.88
N SER A 143 -4.52 9.50 9.47
CA SER A 143 -4.50 9.83 10.89
C SER A 143 -5.93 9.91 11.42
N LEU A 144 -6.16 9.23 12.54
CA LEU A 144 -7.44 9.23 13.25
C LEU A 144 -7.48 10.23 14.41
N GLU A 145 -6.32 10.78 14.81
CA GLU A 145 -6.19 11.67 15.98
C GLU A 145 -5.99 13.13 15.56
N MET A 146 -5.17 13.37 14.54
CA MET A 146 -4.85 14.70 14.03
C MET A 146 -5.48 14.95 12.67
N THR A 147 -5.93 16.19 12.45
CA THR A 147 -6.40 16.65 11.14
C THR A 147 -5.27 16.71 10.12
N GLY A 148 -5.62 16.58 8.83
CA GLY A 148 -4.66 16.68 7.73
C GLY A 148 -3.88 18.01 7.74
N LYS A 149 -4.57 19.13 8.03
CA LYS A 149 -3.92 20.45 8.14
C LYS A 149 -2.81 20.47 9.21
N ALA A 150 -3.08 19.90 10.39
CA ALA A 150 -2.09 19.85 11.46
C ALA A 150 -0.89 18.96 11.13
N LEU A 151 -1.09 17.88 10.37
CA LEU A 151 0.00 17.02 9.89
C LEU A 151 0.87 17.73 8.85
N ILE A 152 0.25 18.37 7.86
CA ILE A 152 0.97 19.13 6.83
C ILE A 152 1.78 20.26 7.44
N GLN A 153 1.21 20.97 8.43
CA GLN A 153 1.94 22.02 9.15
C GLN A 153 3.19 21.47 9.85
N ARG A 154 3.09 20.33 10.54
CA ARG A 154 4.26 19.67 11.15
C ARG A 154 5.30 19.21 10.12
N LEU A 155 4.85 18.74 8.96
CA LEU A 155 5.74 18.38 7.85
C LEU A 155 6.45 19.63 7.29
N ALA A 156 5.72 20.74 7.14
CA ALA A 156 6.26 22.02 6.68
C ALA A 156 7.35 22.55 7.64
N TYR A 157 7.14 22.45 8.97
CA TYR A 157 8.17 22.81 9.94
C TYR A 157 9.46 21.98 9.77
N LYS A 158 9.34 20.68 9.49
CA LYS A 158 10.49 19.82 9.16
C LYS A 158 11.17 20.23 7.85
N LEU A 159 10.40 20.60 6.83
CA LEU A 159 10.92 21.06 5.54
C LEU A 159 11.70 22.37 5.68
N ALA A 160 11.11 23.36 6.36
CA ALA A 160 11.68 24.68 6.59
C ALA A 160 12.77 24.71 7.68
N ARG A 161 12.94 23.61 8.44
CA ARG A 161 13.87 23.52 9.58
C ARG A 161 13.60 24.58 10.66
N VAL A 162 12.34 24.93 10.87
CA VAL A 162 11.90 25.89 11.88
C VAL A 162 11.35 25.19 13.12
N ASP A 163 11.44 25.86 14.26
CA ASP A 163 10.80 25.39 15.49
C ASP A 163 9.29 25.64 15.42
N GLY A 164 8.51 24.55 15.42
CA GLY A 164 7.06 24.62 15.36
C GLY A 164 6.39 25.26 16.58
N GLN A 165 7.03 25.24 17.76
CA GLN A 165 6.54 25.99 18.92
C GLN A 165 6.64 27.49 18.67
N LYS A 166 7.83 27.97 18.27
CA LYS A 166 8.06 29.39 17.96
C LYS A 166 7.15 29.89 16.85
N TYR A 167 6.96 29.08 15.81
CA TYR A 167 6.07 29.45 14.71
C TYR A 167 4.62 29.59 15.17
N ASN A 168 4.15 28.69 16.05
CA ASN A 168 2.79 28.74 16.58
C ASN A 168 2.58 29.90 17.57
N THR A 169 3.61 30.29 18.33
CA THR A 169 3.55 31.40 19.29
C THR A 169 3.81 32.76 18.64
N GLY A 170 4.29 32.80 17.40
CA GLY A 170 4.67 34.03 16.70
C GLY A 170 6.05 34.54 17.09
N GLU A 171 6.86 33.75 17.81
CA GLU A 171 8.20 34.09 18.29
C GLU A 171 9.30 33.69 17.28
N PHE A 172 9.02 33.80 15.98
CA PHE A 172 9.99 33.55 14.92
C PHE A 172 10.55 34.87 14.38
N SER A 173 11.83 34.85 14.01
CA SER A 173 12.49 36.02 13.45
C SER A 173 12.04 36.25 11.99
N PRO A 174 12.12 37.49 11.47
CA PRO A 174 11.78 37.78 10.07
C PRO A 174 12.63 37.01 9.05
N GLU A 175 13.80 36.49 9.45
CA GLU A 175 14.65 35.65 8.61
C GLU A 175 14.21 34.18 8.58
N GLU A 176 13.37 33.75 9.53
CA GLU A 176 12.78 32.40 9.63
C GLU A 176 11.36 32.32 9.01
N ALA A 177 10.82 33.45 8.55
CA ALA A 177 9.48 33.58 7.95
C ALA A 177 9.48 33.26 6.44
#